data_AF-A0A397IAS7-F1
#
_entry.id   AF-A0A397IAS7-F1
#
_cell.length_a   1.000
_cell.length_b   1.000
_cell.length_c   1.000
_cell.angle_alpha   90.00
_cell.angle_beta   90.00
_cell.angle_gamma   90.00
#
_symmetry.space_group_name_H-M   'P 1'
#
loop_
_entity.id
_entity.type
_entity.pdbx_description
1 polymer ?
#
loop_
_entity_poly.entity_id
_entity_poly.type
_entity_poly.pdbx_seq_one_letter_code
_entity_poly.pdbx_strand_id
1 'polypeptide(L)'
;MGSKNSHLEMEIEQHERELADLRNNTEQIKRQYELEHQRKLAEMENQRKHAEMGDQRKLAEMEHQRKIAEIEDQCKLAEMDHQRKLTELKNNTEQIKLQNEMEHQCKLAELIAQMKKEKTEARKEVWAAYMKIIESVIQQNVSVMKMTLPFLQELKIDPKDTIKMIQEINQTYGFMRPDQILEYAKKQIMEFRLDQDKEFETILDLAVGQRVINKKEKQYLLDKDVSELEDE
;
A
#
# COMPACT_ATOMS: atom_id res chain seq x y z
N MET A 1 82.80 14.79 116.01
CA MET A 1 82.65 15.10 114.57
C MET A 1 81.58 14.23 113.88
N GLY A 2 80.58 13.67 114.57
CA GLY A 2 79.60 12.73 113.98
C GLY A 2 78.26 13.34 113.52
N SER A 3 77.92 14.57 113.92
CA SER A 3 76.59 15.15 113.67
C SER A 3 76.43 15.85 112.31
N LYS A 4 77.54 16.14 111.61
CA LYS A 4 77.49 16.77 110.27
C LYS A 4 77.28 15.75 109.14
N ASN A 5 77.64 14.48 109.36
CA ASN A 5 77.51 13.44 108.34
C ASN A 5 76.05 12.98 108.13
N SER A 6 75.25 12.86 109.19
CA SER A 6 73.84 12.42 109.06
C SER A 6 72.92 13.47 108.43
N HIS A 7 73.31 14.75 108.49
CA HIS A 7 72.55 15.83 107.86
C HIS A 7 72.78 15.86 106.34
N LEU A 8 74.04 15.65 105.92
CA LEU A 8 74.42 15.51 104.51
C LEU A 8 73.78 14.28 103.86
N GLU A 9 73.71 13.14 104.53
CA GLU A 9 73.03 11.94 104.01
C GLU A 9 71.52 12.16 103.81
N MET A 10 70.87 12.90 104.71
CA MET A 10 69.44 13.22 104.59
C MET A 10 69.16 14.21 103.45
N GLU A 11 70.03 15.20 103.23
CA GLU A 11 69.95 16.12 102.09
C GLU A 11 70.17 15.39 100.75
N ILE A 12 71.11 14.42 100.70
CA ILE A 12 71.34 13.59 99.51
C ILE A 12 70.10 12.73 99.20
N GLU A 13 69.53 12.04 100.19
CA GLU A 13 68.31 11.24 99.99
C GLU A 13 67.11 12.11 99.55
N GLN A 14 67.01 13.34 100.06
CA GLN A 14 65.95 14.26 99.66
C GLN A 14 66.13 14.72 98.21
N HIS A 15 67.36 15.08 97.81
CA HIS A 15 67.66 15.42 96.42
C HIS A 15 67.49 14.24 95.45
N GLU A 16 67.81 13.01 95.87
CA GLU A 16 67.56 11.82 95.05
C GLU A 16 66.07 11.56 94.84
N ARG A 17 65.22 11.80 95.85
CA ARG A 17 63.76 11.76 95.71
C ARG A 17 63.24 12.85 94.77
N GLU A 18 63.71 14.09 94.92
CA GLU A 18 63.34 15.19 94.03
C GLU A 18 63.75 14.91 92.57
N LEU A 19 64.93 14.33 92.35
CA LEU A 19 65.38 13.91 91.02
C LEU A 19 64.54 12.75 90.46
N ALA A 20 64.12 11.80 91.29
CA ALA A 20 63.24 10.72 90.89
C ALA A 20 61.84 11.24 90.48
N ASP A 21 61.28 12.18 91.25
CA ASP A 21 60.00 12.82 90.94
C ASP A 21 60.08 13.66 89.66
N LEU A 22 61.17 14.42 89.46
CA LEU A 22 61.42 15.17 88.22
C LEU A 22 61.57 14.24 87.02
N ARG A 23 62.26 13.09 87.17
CA ARG A 23 62.37 12.07 86.11
C ARG A 23 61.01 11.49 85.77
N ASN A 24 60.21 11.12 86.77
CA ASN A 24 58.87 10.58 86.58
C ASN A 24 57.94 11.60 85.90
N ASN A 25 57.97 12.87 86.33
CA ASN A 25 57.21 13.94 85.70
C ASN A 25 57.66 14.18 84.25
N THR A 26 58.98 14.15 83.98
CA THR A 26 59.52 14.27 82.62
C THR A 26 59.08 13.11 81.72
N GLU A 27 59.07 11.88 82.22
CA GLU A 27 58.55 10.71 81.50
C GLU A 27 57.04 10.79 81.26
N GLN A 28 56.28 11.29 82.23
CA GLN A 28 54.84 11.50 82.11
C GLN A 28 54.52 12.54 81.02
N ILE A 29 55.26 13.65 80.98
CA ILE A 29 55.14 14.67 79.94
C ILE A 29 55.48 14.10 78.56
N LYS A 30 56.56 13.30 78.45
CA LYS A 30 56.91 12.62 77.18
C LYS A 30 55.81 11.68 76.71
N ARG A 31 55.25 10.85 77.60
CA ARG A 31 54.13 9.95 77.27
C ARG A 31 52.88 10.73 76.84
N GLN A 32 52.57 11.84 77.51
CA GLN A 32 51.46 12.70 77.11
C GLN A 32 51.67 13.28 75.72
N TYR A 33 52.88 13.77 75.43
CA TYR A 33 53.22 14.30 74.11
C TYR A 33 53.14 13.22 73.01
N GLU A 34 53.65 12.01 73.28
CA GLU A 34 53.56 10.87 72.35
C GLU A 34 52.11 10.46 72.09
N LEU A 35 51.28 10.37 73.13
CA LEU A 35 49.85 10.07 73.00
C LEU A 35 49.10 11.15 72.22
N GLU A 36 49.40 12.43 72.45
CA GLU A 36 48.79 13.53 71.72
C GLU A 36 49.21 13.52 70.24
N HIS A 37 50.49 13.26 69.97
CA HIS A 37 51.01 13.11 68.62
C HIS A 37 50.35 11.93 67.88
N GLN A 38 50.20 10.77 68.53
CA GLN A 38 49.50 9.62 67.98
C GLN A 38 48.02 9.91 67.69
N ARG A 39 47.33 10.64 68.59
CA ARG A 39 45.94 11.06 68.37
C ARG A 39 45.80 11.96 67.15
N LYS A 40 46.68 12.96 66.98
CA LYS A 40 46.68 13.84 65.80
C LYS A 40 46.92 13.08 64.50
N LEU A 41 47.85 12.12 64.50
CA LEU A 41 48.07 11.26 63.33
C LEU A 41 46.84 10.41 63.00
N ALA A 42 46.22 9.77 63.99
CA ALA A 42 45.02 8.96 63.79
C ALA A 42 43.84 9.81 63.29
N GLU A 43 43.70 11.04 63.79
CA GLU A 43 42.67 11.97 63.33
C GLU A 43 42.88 12.39 61.87
N MET A 44 44.11 12.76 61.49
CA MET A 44 44.44 13.07 60.09
C MET A 44 44.22 11.86 59.16
N GLU A 45 44.55 10.65 59.60
CA GLU A 45 44.31 9.44 58.82
C GLU A 45 42.81 9.15 58.62
N ASN A 46 42.00 9.34 59.68
CA ASN A 46 40.55 9.20 59.59
C ASN A 46 39.93 10.26 58.66
N GLN A 47 40.39 11.51 58.74
CA GLN A 47 39.95 12.57 57.83
C GLN A 47 40.29 12.22 56.37
N ARG A 48 41.49 11.69 56.11
CA ARG A 48 41.90 11.24 54.78
C ARG A 48 41.01 10.12 54.25
N LYS A 49 40.72 9.10 55.07
CA LYS A 49 39.81 7.99 54.71
C LYS A 49 38.39 8.48 54.41
N HIS A 50 37.88 9.44 55.19
CA HIS A 50 36.57 10.03 54.93
C HIS A 50 36.53 10.83 53.61
N ALA A 51 37.57 11.60 53.32
CA ALA A 51 37.68 12.32 52.05
C ALA A 51 37.73 11.34 50.86
N GLU A 52 38.55 10.29 50.96
CA GLU A 52 38.68 9.26 49.92
C GLU A 52 37.35 8.52 49.67
N MET A 53 36.63 8.14 50.72
CA MET A 53 35.30 7.55 50.57
C MET A 53 34.28 8.53 49.95
N GLY A 54 34.40 9.83 50.26
CA GLY A 54 33.58 10.87 49.65
C GLY A 54 33.81 10.99 48.14
N ASP A 55 35.06 10.96 47.70
CA ASP A 55 35.42 11.02 46.28
C ASP A 55 35.02 9.74 45.53
N GLN A 56 35.18 8.57 46.16
CA GLN A 56 34.70 7.30 45.61
C GLN A 56 33.17 7.30 45.41
N ARG A 57 32.40 7.83 46.36
CA ARG A 57 30.94 7.95 46.22
C ARG A 57 30.54 8.85 45.06
N LYS A 58 31.21 10.01 44.90
CA LYS A 58 30.95 10.91 43.77
C LYS A 58 31.28 10.25 42.42
N LEU A 59 32.38 9.51 42.34
CA LEU A 59 32.75 8.77 41.13
C LEU A 59 31.69 7.70 40.79
N ALA A 60 31.26 6.93 41.78
CA ALA A 60 30.21 5.91 41.59
C ALA A 60 28.87 6.52 41.14
N GLU A 61 28.51 7.68 41.71
CA GLU A 61 27.30 8.41 41.32
C GLU A 61 27.37 8.94 39.88
N MET A 62 28.51 9.54 39.48
CA MET A 62 28.74 9.97 38.09
C MET A 62 28.72 8.79 37.11
N GLU A 63 29.28 7.65 37.48
CA GLU A 63 29.25 6.45 36.64
C GLU A 63 27.82 5.90 36.48
N HIS A 64 27.03 5.91 37.56
CA HIS A 64 25.63 5.52 37.52
C HIS A 64 24.81 6.47 36.62
N GLN A 65 25.00 7.78 36.75
CA GLN A 65 24.34 8.77 35.89
C GLN A 65 24.71 8.60 34.41
N ARG A 66 25.98 8.31 34.12
CA ARG A 66 26.43 7.98 32.75
C ARG A 66 25.72 6.75 32.19
N LYS A 67 25.60 5.67 32.97
CA LYS A 67 24.89 4.46 32.54
C LYS A 67 23.40 4.72 32.29
N ILE A 68 22.74 5.53 33.11
CA ILE A 68 21.36 5.94 32.87
C ILE A 68 21.25 6.69 31.55
N ALA A 69 22.08 7.71 31.34
CA ALA A 69 22.04 8.51 30.11
C ALA A 69 22.27 7.66 28.85
N GLU A 70 23.22 6.71 28.92
CA GLU A 70 23.47 5.78 27.82
C GLU A 70 22.25 4.89 27.53
N ILE A 71 21.60 4.37 28.56
CA ILE A 71 20.37 3.57 28.41
C ILE A 71 19.24 4.43 27.81
N GLU A 72 19.06 5.67 28.26
CA GLU A 72 18.05 6.58 27.72
C GLU A 72 18.27 6.88 26.24
N ASP A 73 19.52 7.12 25.82
CA ASP A 73 19.85 7.36 24.42
C ASP A 73 19.66 6.11 23.55
N GLN A 74 20.01 4.92 24.06
CA GLN A 74 19.72 3.65 23.39
C GLN A 74 18.21 3.43 23.23
N CYS A 75 17.41 3.74 24.27
CA CYS A 75 15.95 3.65 24.19
C CYS A 75 15.38 4.60 23.13
N LYS A 76 15.84 5.85 23.06
CA LYS A 76 15.41 6.81 22.03
C LYS A 76 15.74 6.33 20.61
N LEU A 77 16.95 5.80 20.41
CA LEU A 77 17.35 5.25 19.11
C LEU A 77 16.49 4.05 18.71
N ALA A 78 16.19 3.15 19.64
CA ALA A 78 15.33 2.01 19.40
C ALA A 78 13.89 2.43 19.04
N GLU A 79 13.35 3.45 19.72
CA GLU A 79 12.03 4.00 19.43
C GLU A 79 11.99 4.64 18.03
N MET A 80 13.00 5.42 17.67
CA MET A 80 13.11 6.00 16.32
C MET A 80 13.18 4.92 15.23
N ASP A 81 13.97 3.85 15.43
CA ASP A 81 14.05 2.76 14.47
C ASP A 81 12.73 1.99 14.34
N HIS A 82 12.00 1.81 15.44
CA HIS A 82 10.66 1.23 15.42
C HIS A 82 9.67 2.11 14.64
N GLN A 83 9.67 3.43 14.86
CA GLN A 83 8.81 4.37 14.14
C GLN A 83 9.13 4.37 12.63
N ARG A 84 10.41 4.31 12.27
CA ARG A 84 10.84 4.19 10.87
C ARG A 84 10.30 2.91 10.22
N LYS A 85 10.48 1.76 10.87
CA LYS A 85 9.95 0.46 10.39
C LYS A 85 8.44 0.47 10.22
N LEU A 86 7.70 1.08 11.14
CA LEU A 86 6.24 1.24 11.01
C LEU A 86 5.84 2.09 9.82
N THR A 87 6.59 3.17 9.56
CA THR A 87 6.34 4.07 8.42
C THR A 87 6.64 3.37 7.09
N GLU A 88 7.76 2.64 7.00
CA GLU A 88 8.08 1.82 5.83
C GLU A 88 7.02 0.75 5.55
N LEU A 89 6.55 0.04 6.60
CA LEU A 89 5.48 -0.95 6.46
C LEU A 89 4.18 -0.33 5.95
N LYS A 90 3.80 0.85 6.46
CA LYS A 90 2.62 1.58 5.98
C LYS A 90 2.75 1.95 4.51
N ASN A 91 3.87 2.58 4.13
CA ASN A 91 4.13 2.99 2.75
C ASN A 91 4.14 1.77 1.80
N ASN A 92 4.76 0.66 2.20
CA ASN A 92 4.77 -0.57 1.40
C ASN A 92 3.35 -1.14 1.23
N THR A 93 2.55 -1.13 2.30
CA THR A 93 1.16 -1.59 2.24
C THR A 93 0.31 -0.71 1.31
N GLU A 94 0.52 0.60 1.32
CA GLU A 94 -0.14 1.54 0.42
C GLU A 94 0.30 1.33 -1.03
N GLN A 95 1.59 1.09 -1.29
CA GLN A 95 2.09 0.75 -2.62
C GLN A 95 1.47 -0.53 -3.18
N ILE A 96 1.40 -1.59 -2.37
CA ILE A 96 0.76 -2.86 -2.76
C ILE A 96 -0.73 -2.65 -3.08
N LYS A 97 -1.45 -1.86 -2.26
CA LYS A 97 -2.86 -1.52 -2.54
C LYS A 97 -3.01 -0.81 -3.87
N LEU A 98 -2.19 0.21 -4.13
CA LEU A 98 -2.22 0.97 -5.38
C LEU A 98 -1.90 0.08 -6.59
N GLN A 99 -0.92 -0.82 -6.45
CA GLN A 99 -0.55 -1.78 -7.49
C GLN A 99 -1.69 -2.75 -7.79
N ASN A 100 -2.33 -3.30 -6.75
CA ASN A 100 -3.48 -4.19 -6.90
C ASN A 100 -4.68 -3.47 -7.54
N GLU A 101 -4.93 -2.22 -7.18
CA GLU A 101 -6.01 -1.41 -7.76
C GLU A 101 -5.76 -1.11 -9.25
N MET A 102 -4.53 -0.74 -9.59
CA MET A 102 -4.12 -0.57 -10.99
C MET A 102 -4.23 -1.88 -11.78
N GLU A 103 -3.79 -3.00 -11.22
CA GLU A 103 -3.90 -4.31 -11.88
C GLU A 103 -5.37 -4.71 -12.12
N HIS A 104 -6.24 -4.46 -11.13
CA HIS A 104 -7.68 -4.68 -11.27
C HIS A 104 -8.28 -3.81 -12.39
N GLN A 105 -7.90 -2.52 -12.44
CA GLN A 105 -8.34 -1.62 -13.52
C GLN A 105 -7.84 -2.06 -14.90
N CYS A 106 -6.58 -2.52 -15.02
CA CYS A 106 -6.04 -3.05 -16.27
C CYS A 106 -6.80 -4.30 -16.75
N LYS A 107 -7.04 -5.27 -15.86
CA LYS A 107 -7.81 -6.48 -16.18
C LYS A 107 -9.23 -6.15 -16.62
N LEU A 108 -9.85 -5.17 -15.98
CA LEU A 108 -11.18 -4.72 -16.34
C LEU A 108 -11.20 -4.05 -17.73
N ALA A 109 -10.23 -3.18 -18.02
CA ALA A 109 -10.10 -2.55 -19.33
C ALA A 109 -9.87 -3.60 -20.43
N GLU A 110 -9.06 -4.63 -20.17
CA GLU A 110 -8.83 -5.74 -21.09
C GLU A 110 -10.10 -6.54 -21.35
N LEU A 111 -10.87 -6.87 -20.30
CA LEU A 111 -12.15 -7.56 -20.42
C LEU A 111 -13.15 -6.73 -21.25
N ILE A 112 -13.22 -5.42 -21.01
CA ILE A 112 -14.07 -4.51 -21.78
C ILE A 112 -13.66 -4.47 -23.24
N ALA A 113 -12.36 -4.44 -23.54
CA ALA A 113 -11.84 -4.48 -24.90
C ALA A 113 -12.19 -5.80 -25.61
N GLN A 114 -12.07 -6.93 -24.90
CA GLN A 114 -12.50 -8.25 -25.40
C GLN A 114 -14.01 -8.26 -25.68
N MET A 115 -14.84 -7.80 -24.74
CA MET A 115 -16.29 -7.74 -24.94
C MET A 115 -16.67 -6.85 -26.12
N LYS A 116 -16.03 -5.68 -26.29
CA LYS A 116 -16.25 -4.82 -27.46
C LYS A 116 -15.88 -5.55 -28.75
N LYS A 117 -14.73 -6.23 -28.78
CA LYS A 117 -14.27 -7.01 -29.94
C LYS A 117 -15.24 -8.14 -30.29
N GLU A 118 -15.66 -8.92 -29.29
CA GLU A 118 -16.62 -10.01 -29.48
C GLU A 118 -17.97 -9.49 -29.97
N LYS A 119 -18.46 -8.35 -29.44
CA LYS A 119 -19.67 -7.68 -29.94
C LYS A 119 -19.54 -7.28 -31.41
N THR A 120 -18.41 -6.70 -31.81
CA THR A 120 -18.18 -6.36 -33.22
C THR A 120 -18.07 -7.59 -34.11
N GLU A 121 -17.45 -8.67 -33.64
CA GLU A 121 -17.31 -9.90 -34.43
C GLU A 121 -18.64 -10.62 -34.60
N ALA A 122 -19.41 -10.80 -33.52
CA ALA A 122 -20.76 -11.35 -33.58
C ALA A 122 -21.66 -10.53 -34.52
N ARG A 123 -21.53 -9.20 -34.51
CA ARG A 123 -22.25 -8.33 -35.44
C ARG A 123 -21.86 -8.58 -36.90
N LYS A 124 -20.57 -8.78 -37.19
CA LYS A 124 -20.09 -9.12 -38.55
C LYS A 124 -20.60 -10.49 -38.99
N GLU A 125 -20.57 -11.49 -38.12
CA GLU A 125 -21.06 -12.84 -38.42
C GLU A 125 -22.56 -12.86 -38.74
N VAL A 126 -23.37 -12.18 -37.93
CA VAL A 126 -24.82 -12.06 -38.17
C VAL A 126 -25.09 -11.35 -39.50
N TRP A 127 -24.37 -10.26 -39.79
CA TRP A 127 -24.51 -9.55 -41.06
C TRP A 127 -24.11 -10.42 -42.26
N ALA A 128 -23.00 -11.17 -42.15
CA ALA A 128 -22.55 -12.08 -43.19
C ALA A 128 -23.54 -13.24 -43.43
N ALA A 129 -24.10 -13.83 -42.37
CA ALA A 129 -25.13 -14.86 -42.47
C ALA A 129 -26.41 -14.32 -43.13
N TYR A 130 -26.81 -13.10 -42.75
CA TYR A 130 -27.96 -12.44 -43.33
C TYR A 130 -27.78 -12.13 -44.82
N MET A 131 -26.61 -11.62 -45.22
CA MET A 131 -26.27 -11.38 -46.62
C MET A 131 -26.28 -12.66 -47.45
N LYS A 132 -25.78 -13.78 -46.90
CA LYS A 132 -25.90 -15.10 -47.55
C LYS A 132 -27.34 -15.54 -47.79
N ILE A 133 -28.25 -15.28 -46.85
CA ILE A 133 -29.68 -15.58 -47.03
C ILE A 133 -30.26 -14.74 -48.15
N ILE A 134 -30.00 -13.43 -48.17
CA ILE A 134 -30.46 -12.55 -49.26
C ILE A 134 -29.93 -13.01 -50.61
N GLU A 135 -28.63 -13.32 -50.69
CA GLU A 135 -28.02 -13.82 -51.92
C GLU A 135 -28.70 -15.11 -52.39
N SER A 136 -28.97 -16.03 -51.46
CA SER A 136 -29.70 -17.28 -51.76
C SER A 136 -31.11 -17.01 -52.31
N VAL A 137 -31.86 -16.07 -51.71
CA VAL A 137 -33.20 -15.68 -52.18
C VAL A 137 -33.14 -15.06 -53.57
N ILE A 138 -32.16 -14.19 -53.85
CA ILE A 138 -31.95 -13.60 -55.17
C ILE A 138 -31.65 -14.70 -56.20
N GLN A 139 -30.74 -15.62 -55.90
CA GLN A 139 -30.38 -16.72 -56.79
C GLN A 139 -31.57 -17.66 -57.06
N GLN A 140 -32.37 -17.94 -56.03
CA GLN A 140 -33.58 -18.74 -56.17
C GLN A 140 -34.59 -18.05 -57.09
N ASN A 141 -34.85 -16.75 -56.89
CA ASN A 141 -35.76 -15.97 -57.73
C ASN A 141 -35.29 -15.90 -59.19
N VAL A 142 -33.99 -15.67 -59.42
CA VAL A 142 -33.40 -15.71 -60.77
C VAL A 142 -33.57 -17.08 -61.42
N SER A 143 -33.37 -18.17 -60.66
CA SER A 143 -33.53 -19.53 -61.17
C SER A 143 -34.99 -19.84 -61.54
N VAL A 144 -35.94 -19.46 -60.69
CA VAL A 144 -37.38 -19.61 -60.96
C VAL A 144 -37.77 -18.83 -62.21
N MET A 145 -37.31 -17.57 -62.35
CA MET A 145 -37.55 -16.76 -63.55
C MET A 145 -36.97 -17.41 -64.82
N LYS A 146 -35.73 -17.92 -64.76
CA LYS A 146 -35.12 -18.65 -65.89
C LYS A 146 -35.89 -19.91 -66.27
N MET A 147 -36.40 -20.66 -65.30
CA MET A 147 -37.21 -21.86 -65.56
C MET A 147 -38.59 -21.53 -66.14
N THR A 148 -39.20 -20.43 -65.72
CA THR A 148 -40.56 -20.04 -66.16
C THR A 148 -40.60 -19.33 -67.50
N LEU A 149 -39.51 -18.66 -67.89
CA LEU A 149 -39.41 -17.89 -69.13
C LEU A 149 -39.74 -18.70 -70.42
N PRO A 150 -39.26 -19.95 -70.62
CA PRO A 150 -39.57 -20.73 -71.81
C PRO A 150 -41.05 -21.10 -71.92
N PHE A 151 -41.70 -21.43 -70.79
CA PHE A 151 -43.13 -21.75 -70.77
C PHE A 151 -43.99 -20.54 -71.17
N LEU A 152 -43.59 -19.34 -70.74
CA LEU A 152 -44.24 -18.10 -71.13
C LEU A 152 -44.06 -17.80 -72.63
N GLN A 153 -42.89 -18.13 -73.20
CA GLN A 153 -42.61 -17.99 -74.62
C GLN A 153 -43.45 -18.96 -75.49
N GLU A 154 -43.64 -20.21 -75.04
CA GLU A 154 -44.50 -21.19 -75.73
C GLU A 154 -45.97 -20.77 -75.76
N LEU A 155 -46.44 -20.11 -74.69
CA LEU A 155 -47.82 -19.62 -74.59
C LEU A 155 -48.11 -18.39 -75.45
N LYS A 156 -47.11 -17.84 -76.18
CA LYS A 156 -47.21 -16.60 -76.97
C LYS A 156 -47.78 -15.40 -76.21
N ILE A 157 -47.59 -15.36 -74.89
CA ILE A 157 -48.06 -14.25 -74.06
C ILE A 157 -47.13 -13.05 -74.30
N ASP A 158 -47.69 -11.89 -74.61
CA ASP A 158 -46.93 -10.65 -74.79
C ASP A 158 -46.15 -10.37 -73.48
N PRO A 159 -44.83 -10.10 -73.52
CA PRO A 159 -44.04 -9.75 -72.35
C PRO A 159 -44.67 -8.67 -71.47
N LYS A 160 -45.44 -7.73 -72.05
CA LYS A 160 -46.17 -6.69 -71.30
C LYS A 160 -47.31 -7.27 -70.45
N ASP A 161 -48.05 -8.23 -70.97
CA ASP A 161 -49.14 -8.88 -70.24
C ASP A 161 -48.59 -9.76 -69.12
N THR A 162 -47.44 -10.41 -69.34
CA THR A 162 -46.71 -11.15 -68.31
C THR A 162 -46.26 -10.24 -67.17
N ILE A 163 -45.68 -9.06 -67.46
CA ILE A 163 -45.28 -8.09 -66.43
C ILE A 163 -46.49 -7.60 -65.63
N LYS A 164 -47.61 -7.35 -66.30
CA LYS A 164 -48.86 -6.95 -65.65
C LYS A 164 -49.43 -8.06 -64.76
N MET A 165 -49.40 -9.31 -65.22
CA MET A 165 -49.83 -10.47 -64.45
C MET A 165 -48.93 -10.70 -63.22
N ILE A 166 -47.62 -10.53 -63.35
CA ILE A 166 -46.68 -10.57 -62.21
C ILE A 166 -46.97 -9.44 -61.21
N GLN A 167 -47.29 -8.24 -61.69
CA GLN A 167 -47.68 -7.12 -60.82
C GLN A 167 -49.01 -7.38 -60.09
N GLU A 168 -50.01 -7.95 -60.77
CA GLU A 168 -51.29 -8.34 -60.17
C GLU A 168 -51.12 -9.49 -59.16
N ILE A 169 -50.28 -10.49 -59.46
CA ILE A 169 -49.93 -11.56 -58.53
C ILE A 169 -49.20 -10.99 -57.30
N ASN A 170 -48.25 -10.08 -57.47
CA ASN A 170 -47.56 -9.44 -56.35
C ASN A 170 -48.52 -8.63 -55.47
N GLN A 171 -49.50 -7.94 -56.06
CA GLN A 171 -50.54 -7.21 -55.33
C GLN A 171 -51.53 -8.14 -54.61
N THR A 172 -51.84 -9.29 -55.20
CA THR A 172 -52.85 -10.23 -54.68
C THR A 172 -52.29 -11.15 -53.59
N TYR A 173 -51.06 -11.61 -53.75
CA TYR A 173 -50.43 -12.59 -52.85
C TYR A 173 -49.41 -11.97 -51.89
N GLY A 174 -49.19 -10.64 -51.96
CA GLY A 174 -48.37 -9.91 -50.99
C GLY A 174 -46.86 -10.16 -51.11
N PHE A 175 -46.37 -10.60 -52.27
CA PHE A 175 -44.94 -10.72 -52.50
C PHE A 175 -44.29 -9.32 -52.50
N MET A 176 -43.41 -9.07 -51.52
CA MET A 176 -42.63 -7.84 -51.47
C MET A 176 -41.76 -7.70 -52.72
N ARG A 177 -41.73 -6.50 -53.29
CA ARG A 177 -40.76 -6.15 -54.34
C ARG A 177 -39.34 -6.26 -53.79
N PRO A 178 -38.31 -6.57 -54.61
CA PRO A 178 -36.93 -6.67 -54.15
C PRO A 178 -36.44 -5.47 -53.33
N ASP A 179 -36.84 -4.27 -53.75
CA ASP A 179 -36.61 -2.98 -53.08
C ASP A 179 -37.30 -2.90 -51.69
N GLN A 180 -38.48 -3.49 -51.53
CA GLN A 180 -39.16 -3.57 -50.23
C GLN A 180 -38.54 -4.62 -49.31
N ILE A 181 -38.08 -5.75 -49.87
CA ILE A 181 -37.34 -6.77 -49.11
C ILE A 181 -36.05 -6.16 -48.56
N LEU A 182 -35.32 -5.41 -49.38
CA LEU A 182 -34.10 -4.73 -48.98
C LEU A 182 -34.36 -3.67 -47.89
N GLU A 183 -35.47 -2.93 -47.97
CA GLU A 183 -35.77 -1.91 -46.98
C GLU A 183 -36.27 -2.50 -45.65
N TYR A 184 -37.08 -3.57 -45.73
CA TYR A 184 -37.46 -4.37 -44.56
C TYR A 184 -36.24 -5.00 -43.89
N ALA A 185 -35.30 -5.51 -44.68
CA ALA A 185 -34.04 -6.07 -44.24
C ALA A 185 -33.19 -5.06 -43.46
N LYS A 186 -32.98 -3.87 -44.04
CA LYS A 186 -32.26 -2.77 -43.37
C LYS A 186 -32.94 -2.40 -42.05
N LYS A 187 -34.28 -2.31 -42.04
CA LYS A 187 -35.05 -1.98 -40.83
C LYS A 187 -34.86 -3.01 -39.73
N GLN A 188 -34.96 -4.31 -40.05
CA GLN A 188 -34.73 -5.39 -39.09
C GLN A 188 -33.30 -5.36 -38.53
N ILE A 189 -32.30 -5.15 -39.39
CA ILE A 189 -30.89 -5.02 -38.93
C ILE A 189 -30.72 -3.84 -37.97
N MET A 190 -31.37 -2.70 -38.25
CA MET A 190 -31.34 -1.53 -37.37
C MET A 190 -32.01 -1.80 -36.02
N GLU A 191 -33.17 -2.47 -36.01
CA GLU A 191 -33.89 -2.85 -34.78
C GLU A 191 -33.05 -3.82 -33.93
N PHE A 192 -32.47 -4.86 -34.52
CA PHE A 192 -31.56 -5.77 -33.81
C PHE A 192 -30.32 -5.07 -33.23
N ARG A 193 -29.75 -4.10 -33.97
CA ARG A 193 -28.63 -3.29 -33.49
C ARG A 193 -29.02 -2.45 -32.27
N LEU A 194 -30.21 -1.86 -32.28
CA LEU A 194 -30.71 -1.05 -31.16
C LEU A 194 -30.92 -1.91 -29.90
N ASP A 195 -31.42 -3.13 -30.04
CA ASP A 195 -31.65 -4.01 -28.90
C ASP A 195 -30.33 -4.52 -28.29
N GLN A 196 -29.33 -4.87 -29.09
CA GLN A 196 -27.98 -5.19 -28.59
C GLN A 196 -27.28 -4.00 -27.92
N ASP A 197 -27.52 -2.78 -28.41
CA ASP A 197 -26.99 -1.56 -27.79
C ASP A 197 -27.64 -1.33 -26.41
N LYS A 198 -28.94 -1.58 -26.24
CA LYS A 198 -29.64 -1.50 -24.95
C LYS A 198 -29.19 -2.57 -23.96
N GLU A 199 -29.01 -3.81 -24.40
CA GLU A 199 -28.51 -4.89 -23.52
C GLU A 199 -27.09 -4.56 -23.04
N PHE A 200 -26.24 -4.05 -23.92
CA PHE A 200 -24.90 -3.59 -23.56
C PHE A 200 -24.94 -2.43 -22.56
N GLU A 201 -25.81 -1.44 -22.78
CA GLU A 201 -26.00 -0.35 -21.82
C GLU A 201 -26.46 -0.87 -20.44
N THR A 202 -27.34 -1.85 -20.40
CA THR A 202 -27.82 -2.48 -19.16
C THR A 202 -26.69 -3.18 -18.40
N ILE A 203 -25.79 -3.87 -19.11
CA ILE A 203 -24.60 -4.49 -18.52
C ILE A 203 -23.66 -3.43 -17.96
N LEU A 204 -23.44 -2.34 -18.69
CA LEU A 204 -22.62 -1.22 -18.22
C LEU A 204 -23.24 -0.55 -16.99
N ASP A 205 -24.57 -0.40 -16.93
CA ASP A 205 -25.26 0.12 -15.75
C ASP A 205 -25.10 -0.78 -14.53
N LEU A 206 -25.18 -2.10 -14.71
CA LEU A 206 -24.89 -3.06 -13.65
C LEU A 206 -23.44 -2.92 -13.15
N ALA A 207 -22.48 -2.78 -14.08
CA ALA A 207 -21.07 -2.60 -13.76
C ALA A 207 -20.82 -1.26 -13.00
N VAL A 208 -21.51 -0.18 -13.36
CA VAL A 208 -21.49 1.08 -12.60
C VAL A 208 -22.09 0.88 -11.21
N GLY A 209 -23.22 0.18 -11.10
CA GLY A 209 -23.88 -0.11 -9.83
C GLY A 209 -23.02 -0.93 -8.87
N GLN A 210 -22.25 -1.87 -9.39
CA GLN A 210 -21.29 -2.68 -8.64
C GLN A 210 -19.96 -1.95 -8.35
N ARG A 211 -19.81 -0.70 -8.80
CA ARG A 211 -18.58 0.10 -8.71
C ARG A 211 -17.38 -0.56 -9.41
N VAL A 212 -17.67 -1.38 -10.41
CA VAL A 212 -16.66 -2.01 -11.26
C VAL A 212 -16.08 -0.96 -12.21
N ILE A 213 -16.94 -0.17 -12.84
CA ILE A 213 -16.57 1.02 -13.64
C ILE A 213 -17.22 2.27 -13.07
N ASN A 214 -16.66 3.45 -13.38
CA ASN A 214 -17.26 4.73 -13.05
C ASN A 214 -18.15 5.26 -14.20
N LYS A 215 -18.95 6.30 -13.91
CA LYS A 215 -19.87 6.88 -14.90
C LYS A 215 -19.18 7.46 -16.14
N LYS A 216 -17.95 7.96 -16.02
CA LYS A 216 -17.19 8.50 -17.16
C LYS A 216 -16.71 7.39 -18.08
N GLU A 217 -16.25 6.27 -17.51
CA GLU A 217 -15.88 5.07 -18.25
C GLU A 217 -17.09 4.49 -18.98
N LYS A 218 -18.26 4.40 -18.33
CA LYS A 218 -19.51 4.04 -19.03
C LYS A 218 -19.74 4.93 -20.25
N GLN A 219 -19.62 6.25 -20.10
CA GLN A 219 -19.82 7.21 -21.19
C GLN A 219 -18.86 6.95 -22.37
N TYR A 220 -17.56 6.76 -22.10
CA TYR A 220 -16.56 6.43 -23.12
C TYR A 220 -16.84 5.11 -23.85
N LEU A 221 -17.51 4.17 -23.18
CA LEU A 221 -17.86 2.88 -23.78
C LEU A 221 -19.15 2.92 -24.60
N LEU A 222 -20.03 3.88 -24.30
CA LEU A 222 -21.28 4.13 -25.02
C LEU A 222 -21.13 5.13 -26.17
N ASP A 223 -20.20 6.07 -26.07
CA ASP A 223 -19.91 7.02 -27.13
C ASP A 223 -19.41 6.23 -28.34
N LYS A 224 -20.33 6.10 -29.31
CA LYS A 224 -20.09 5.53 -30.62
C LYS A 224 -19.00 6.32 -31.31
N ASP A 225 -18.10 5.60 -31.97
CA ASP A 225 -17.42 6.09 -33.16
C ASP A 225 -18.49 6.64 -34.13
N VAL A 226 -18.73 7.95 -34.06
CA VAL A 226 -19.56 8.69 -35.02
C VAL A 226 -18.85 8.77 -36.38
N SER A 227 -17.57 8.36 -36.46
CA SER A 227 -16.72 8.48 -37.64
C SER A 227 -16.70 7.29 -38.59
N GLU A 228 -17.30 6.14 -38.29
CA GLU A 228 -17.20 4.93 -39.15
C GLU A 228 -18.44 4.62 -40.01
N LEU A 229 -19.37 5.58 -40.19
CA LEU A 229 -20.58 5.35 -41.00
C LEU A 229 -20.87 6.42 -42.06
N GLU A 230 -19.97 7.39 -42.27
CA GLU A 230 -20.14 8.41 -43.32
C GLU A 230 -19.32 8.13 -44.60
N ASP A 231 -18.42 7.14 -44.60
CA ASP A 231 -17.59 6.79 -45.75
C ASP A 231 -17.72 5.29 -46.11
N GLU A 232 -18.83 4.88 -46.75
CA GLU A 232 -18.95 3.71 -47.64
C GLU A 232 -20.34 3.67 -48.30
#